data_AF-K3W5Q7-F1
#
_entry.id   AF-K3W5Q7-F1
#
_cell.length_a   1.000
_cell.length_b   1.000
_cell.length_c   1.000
_cell.angle_alpha   90.00
_cell.angle_beta   90.00
_cell.angle_gamma   90.00
#
_symmetry.space_group_name_H-M   'P 1'
#
loop_
_entity.id
_entity.type
_entity.pdbx_description
1 polymer ?
#
loop_
_entity_poly.entity_id
_entity_poly.type
_entity_poly.pdbx_seq_one_letter_code
_entity_poly.pdbx_strand_id
1 'polypeptide(L)'
;MAPEVIQGRAGLALYGEAADVYPLGITFWDILHPGQEKFPYLKNNHLHIFEAILDGDRPTLNPENAERDADLYHVIELAWQSEPE
;
A
#
# COMPACT_ATOMS: atom_id res chain seq x y z
N MET A 1 1.83 1.23 -6.54
CA MET A 1 1.34 2.57 -6.93
C MET A 1 0.17 2.91 -6.04
N ALA A 2 -0.01 4.20 -5.73
CA ALA A 2 -1.15 4.67 -4.94
C ALA A 2 -2.48 4.49 -5.71
N PRO A 3 -3.62 4.24 -5.04
CA PRO A 3 -4.92 4.03 -5.68
C PRO A 3 -5.32 5.14 -6.67
N GLU A 4 -5.13 6.40 -6.30
CA GLU A 4 -5.43 7.60 -7.08
C GLU A 4 -4.56 7.74 -8.34
N VAL A 5 -3.32 7.22 -8.28
CA VAL A 5 -2.42 7.15 -9.44
C VAL A 5 -2.88 6.06 -10.41
N ILE A 6 -3.32 4.90 -9.88
CA ILE A 6 -3.85 3.78 -10.68
C ILE A 6 -5.16 4.17 -11.36
N GLN A 7 -6.06 4.85 -10.64
CA GLN A 7 -7.36 5.32 -11.16
C GLN A 7 -7.26 6.40 -12.24
N GLY A 8 -6.08 7.00 -12.43
CA GLY A 8 -5.81 8.19 -13.24
C GLY A 8 -6.86 8.48 -14.34
N ARG A 9 -7.52 9.64 -14.26
CA ARG A 9 -8.53 10.04 -15.25
C ARG A 9 -7.86 10.45 -16.56
N ALA A 10 -7.67 9.51 -17.49
CA ALA A 10 -7.49 9.74 -18.93
C ALA A 10 -6.82 11.09 -19.36
N GLY A 11 -5.69 11.47 -18.74
CA GLY A 11 -4.92 12.68 -19.07
C GLY A 11 -5.05 13.89 -18.11
N LEU A 12 -5.90 13.84 -17.09
CA LEU A 12 -5.99 14.81 -15.99
C LEU A 12 -5.78 14.08 -14.67
N ALA A 13 -4.52 13.86 -14.30
CA ALA A 13 -4.21 13.25 -13.02
C ALA A 13 -4.05 14.36 -11.96
N LEU A 14 -5.07 14.52 -11.11
CA LEU A 14 -5.01 15.29 -9.88
C LEU A 14 -4.57 14.33 -8.77
N TYR A 15 -3.28 14.17 -8.61
CA TYR A 15 -2.71 13.56 -7.41
C TYR A 15 -1.61 14.49 -6.89
N GLY A 16 -1.57 14.69 -5.58
CA GLY A 16 -0.60 15.55 -4.90
C GLY A 16 0.57 14.76 -4.32
N GLU A 17 1.36 15.40 -3.45
CA GLU A 17 2.49 14.78 -2.76
C GLU A 17 2.07 13.55 -1.93
N ALA A 18 0.80 13.46 -1.54
CA ALA A 18 0.26 12.32 -0.81
C ALA A 18 0.35 11.00 -1.60
N ALA A 19 0.42 11.05 -2.94
CA ALA A 19 0.65 9.88 -3.78
C ALA A 19 2.02 9.23 -3.58
N ASP A 20 3.00 9.98 -3.06
CA ASP A 20 4.32 9.45 -2.68
C ASP A 20 4.33 8.83 -1.28
N VAL A 21 3.34 9.16 -0.43
CA VAL A 21 3.21 8.61 0.93
C VAL A 21 2.76 7.15 0.89
N TYR A 22 1.86 6.78 -0.02
CA TYR A 22 1.43 5.39 -0.19
C TYR A 22 2.60 4.42 -0.50
N PRO A 23 3.43 4.64 -1.54
CA PRO A 23 4.58 3.76 -1.81
C PRO A 23 5.64 3.83 -0.70
N LEU A 24 5.72 4.90 0.09
CA LEU A 24 6.55 4.93 1.28
C LEU A 24 6.03 3.93 2.34
N GLY A 25 4.72 3.86 2.58
CA GLY A 25 4.12 2.84 3.45
C GLY A 25 4.39 1.40 2.95
N ILE A 26 4.31 1.18 1.64
CA ILE A 26 4.69 -0.11 1.02
C ILE A 26 6.18 -0.43 1.27
N THR A 27 7.05 0.58 1.23
CA THR A 27 8.49 0.41 1.51
C THR A 27 8.73 0.04 2.97
N PHE A 28 8.03 0.66 3.91
CA PHE A 28 8.11 0.27 5.33
C PHE A 28 7.60 -1.15 5.55
N TRP A 29 6.55 -1.57 4.85
CA TRP A 29 6.10 -2.96 4.88
C TRP A 29 7.20 -3.93 4.41
N ASP A 30 7.90 -3.61 3.33
CA ASP A 30 9.01 -4.43 2.80
C ASP A 30 10.17 -4.57 3.79
N ILE A 31 10.47 -3.51 4.54
CA ILE A 31 11.50 -3.53 5.60
C ILE A 31 11.10 -4.51 6.72
N LEU A 32 9.82 -4.54 7.09
CA LEU A 32 9.30 -5.41 8.16
C LEU A 32 9.08 -6.86 7.72
N HIS A 33 8.92 -7.11 6.42
CA HIS A 33 8.58 -8.42 5.86
C HIS A 33 9.60 -8.86 4.79
N PRO A 34 10.89 -8.98 5.13
CA PRO A 34 11.92 -9.28 4.15
C PRO A 34 11.66 -10.62 3.45
N GLY A 35 11.65 -10.59 2.12
CA GLY A 35 11.45 -11.77 1.27
C GLY A 35 10.01 -12.28 1.18
N GLN A 36 9.04 -11.57 1.75
CA GLN A 36 7.63 -11.93 1.66
C GLN A 36 6.95 -11.24 0.48
N GLU A 37 5.98 -11.93 -0.13
CA GLU A 37 5.13 -11.34 -1.17
C GLU A 37 3.98 -10.56 -0.53
N LYS A 38 3.72 -9.35 -1.02
CA LYS A 38 2.64 -8.46 -0.55
C LYS A 38 1.24 -9.05 -0.76
N PHE A 39 1.05 -9.70 -1.91
CA PHE A 39 -0.22 -10.28 -2.35
C PHE A 39 0.01 -11.69 -2.92
N PRO A 40 0.32 -12.70 -2.07
CA PRO A 40 0.73 -14.03 -2.53
C PRO A 40 -0.37 -14.76 -3.32
N TYR A 41 -1.64 -14.46 -3.02
CA TYR A 41 -2.80 -15.04 -3.73
C TYR A 41 -2.93 -14.53 -5.18
N LEU A 42 -2.30 -13.40 -5.52
CA LEU A 42 -2.35 -12.77 -6.84
C LEU A 42 -1.21 -13.20 -7.77
N LYS A 43 -0.25 -14.00 -7.28
CA LYS A 43 0.87 -14.56 -8.06
C LYS A 43 1.60 -13.53 -8.92
N ASN A 44 1.80 -12.33 -8.39
CA ASN A 44 2.47 -11.20 -9.06
C ASN A 44 1.83 -10.74 -10.39
N ASN A 45 0.53 -11.02 -10.63
CA ASN A 45 -0.19 -10.43 -11.76
C ASN A 45 -0.47 -8.94 -11.50
N HIS A 46 0.20 -8.06 -12.24
CA HIS A 46 0.10 -6.61 -12.06
C HIS A 46 -1.33 -6.05 -12.19
N LEU A 47 -2.15 -6.59 -13.11
CA LEU A 47 -3.52 -6.12 -13.30
C LEU A 47 -4.38 -6.45 -12.09
N HIS A 48 -4.32 -7.69 -11.60
CA HIS A 48 -5.08 -8.08 -10.40
C HIS A 48 -4.59 -7.37 -9.14
N ILE A 49 -3.28 -7.08 -9.05
CA ILE A 49 -2.74 -6.28 -7.94
C ILE A 49 -3.32 -4.86 -7.96
N PHE A 50 -3.44 -4.24 -9.15
CA PHE A 50 -4.07 -2.93 -9.26
C PHE A 50 -5.54 -2.99 -8.87
N GLU A 51 -6.29 -3.96 -9.36
CA GLU A 51 -7.68 -4.18 -8.96
C GLU A 51 -7.82 -4.33 -7.45
N ALA A 52 -7.01 -5.19 -6.81
CA ALA A 52 -7.01 -5.35 -5.36
C ALA A 52 -6.71 -4.05 -4.61
N ILE A 53 -5.70 -3.29 -5.03
CA ILE A 53 -5.36 -1.99 -4.42
C ILE A 53 -6.54 -1.01 -4.52
N LEU A 54 -7.21 -0.97 -5.68
CA LEU A 54 -8.39 -0.15 -5.92
C LEU A 54 -9.60 -0.58 -5.09
N ASP A 55 -9.74 -1.88 -4.84
CA ASP A 55 -10.77 -2.45 -3.96
C ASP A 55 -10.47 -2.24 -2.46
N GLY A 56 -9.32 -1.65 -2.15
CA GLY A 56 -8.91 -1.33 -0.78
C GLY A 56 -8.03 -2.38 -0.11
N ASP A 57 -7.64 -3.46 -0.81
CA ASP A 57 -6.73 -4.45 -0.25
C ASP A 57 -5.37 -3.81 0.06
N ARG A 58 -4.76 -4.27 1.16
CA ARG A 58 -3.44 -3.86 1.62
C ARG A 58 -2.61 -5.10 2.01
N PRO A 59 -1.28 -5.02 1.94
CA PRO A 59 -0.43 -6.11 2.41
C PRO A 59 -0.66 -6.42 3.89
N THR A 60 -0.71 -7.70 4.25
CA THR A 60 -0.97 -8.14 5.63
C THR A 60 0.17 -7.74 6.57
N LEU A 61 -0.16 -7.16 7.73
CA LEU A 61 0.79 -6.93 8.83
C LEU A 61 0.85 -8.15 9.73
N ASN A 62 2.04 -8.57 10.17
CA ASN A 62 2.20 -9.75 11.02
C ASN A 62 1.79 -9.43 12.48
N PRO A 63 0.68 -9.99 13.00
CA PRO A 63 0.20 -9.69 14.35
C PRO A 63 1.19 -10.13 15.44
N GLU A 64 2.05 -11.11 15.18
CA GLU A 64 3.06 -11.57 16.15
C GLU A 64 4.09 -10.48 16.47
N ASN A 65 4.30 -9.51 15.57
CA ASN A 65 5.22 -8.41 15.76
C ASN A 65 4.53 -7.09 16.14
N ALA A 66 3.20 -7.10 16.31
CA ALA A 66 2.40 -5.87 16.47
C ALA A 66 2.83 -5.03 17.68
N GLU A 67 3.26 -5.64 18.78
CA GLU A 67 3.76 -4.89 19.95
C GLU A 67 5.14 -4.27 19.70
N ARG A 68 6.02 -4.99 18.98
CA ARG A 68 7.39 -4.53 18.70
C ARG A 68 7.40 -3.39 17.68
N ASP A 69 6.57 -3.51 16.65
CA ASP A 69 6.57 -2.62 15.49
C ASP A 69 5.38 -1.65 15.50
N ALA A 70 4.71 -1.47 16.65
CA ALA A 70 3.46 -0.73 16.80
C ALA A 70 3.48 0.66 16.13
N ASP A 71 4.53 1.44 16.38
CA ASP A 71 4.68 2.78 15.82
C ASP A 71 4.81 2.76 14.29
N LEU A 72 5.53 1.78 13.75
CA LEU A 72 5.73 1.67 12.31
C LEU A 72 4.50 1.10 11.61
N TYR A 73 3.77 0.18 12.25
CA TYR A 73 2.46 -0.27 11.79
C TYR A 73 1.47 0.89 11.73
N HIS A 74 1.45 1.76 12.76
CA HIS A 74 0.62 2.95 12.75
C HIS A 74 0.96 3.88 11.58
N VAL A 75 2.25 4.14 11.32
CA VAL A 75 2.69 4.95 10.16
C VAL A 75 2.29 4.30 8.84
N ILE A 76 2.42 2.98 8.70
CA ILE A 76 2.02 2.24 7.51
C ILE A 76 0.50 2.37 7.26
N GLU A 77 -0.31 2.21 8.30
CA GLU A 77 -1.77 2.36 8.21
C GLU A 77 -2.20 3.78 7.82
N LEU A 78 -1.52 4.80 8.36
CA LEU A 78 -1.72 6.20 7.95
C LEU A 78 -1.32 6.45 6.50
N ALA A 79 -0.27 5.79 6.01
CA ALA A 79 0.16 5.91 4.63
C ALA A 79 -0.78 5.23 3.62
N TRP A 80 -1.69 4.36 4.09
CA TRP A 80 -2.54 3.52 3.25
C TRP A 80 -4.03 3.91 3.26
N GLN A 81 -4.35 5.10 3.79
CA GLN A 81 -5.71 5.64 3.81
C GLN A 81 -6.33 5.69 2.42
N SER A 82 -7.64 5.46 2.33
CA SER A 82 -8.39 5.50 1.07
C SER A 82 -8.57 6.92 0.54
N GLU A 83 -8.56 7.91 1.42
CA GLU A 83 -8.60 9.34 1.10
C GLU A 83 -7.32 9.97 1.65
N PRO A 84 -6.35 10.31 0.78
CA PRO A 84 -5.04 10.80 1.21
C PRO A 84 -4.98 12.32 1.51
N GLU A 85 -6.10 13.06 1.34
CA GLU A 85 -6.24 14.49 1.66
C GLU A 85 -7.01 14.75 2.98
#